data_AF-A0A7S0DQ94-F1
#
_entry.id   AF-A0A7S0DQ94-F1
#
_cell.length_a   1.000
_cell.length_b   1.000
_cell.length_c   1.000
_cell.angle_alpha   90.00
_cell.angle_beta   90.00
_cell.angle_gamma   90.00
#
_symmetry.space_group_name_H-M   'P 1'
#
loop_
_entity.id
_entity.type
_entity.pdbx_description
1 polymer ?
#
loop_
_entity_poly.entity_id
_entity_poly.type
_entity_poly.pdbx_seq_one_letter_code
_entity_poly.pdbx_strand_id
1 'polypeptide(L)'
;DMDVVALVSGGKDSCMSMLKCQQYGHRIVAIANLMPADEKKDEVDSYMYQTIGHNVVKAIAEAMEVPLVQRKITGKPLTKSLEYRSAVSGESTGSAHDEVEDMYLLLQDVKKKFPEVKAVCSGAILSNYQRNRVEDVCSRMGLVSLSYLWQKDQKLLLKEMIESGIDAIIVKTASMGLYPKRHLGKSLKELYEYLTGDFAKMGCHPCGEGGEYETLTVDCPLFSKRIQILESEIVGDTLTSIDPVAVLRISKIALTPKNTPKSEEIKKSEKKRQAGQTAPSQAEVKVKEERKKQLVCQQDINTLVNHLKLKSIEIKKRVTVERRKDSIVFATGSGSQGDLVVAVKHAMSEIKKSLDTAGMAFGDIFYVHMYLADLGGFKTANGAYKTFFPGVNAPSRCCVETLLPKGASVMISAMATIVDRKVLHIQSISEWAPACIGPYSQATNMHGFLWNAGQIALDPPTLKMPESSNLTVEMVRCLNHCQSVLKVLNSGLEETLVCVVYWSRPCLPIGEEGVRQVF
;
A
#
# COMPACT_ATOMS: atom_id res chain seq x y z
N ASP A 1 -5.78 -8.60 14.18
CA ASP A 1 -7.20 -8.51 13.82
C ASP A 1 -7.71 -7.12 14.16
N MET A 2 -8.63 -6.57 13.35
CA MET A 2 -9.14 -5.21 13.49
C MET A 2 -10.63 -5.18 13.16
N ASP A 3 -11.33 -4.23 13.79
CA ASP A 3 -12.68 -3.84 13.40
C ASP A 3 -12.59 -2.80 12.28
N VAL A 4 -13.25 -3.09 11.16
CA VAL A 4 -13.06 -2.38 9.89
C VAL A 4 -14.40 -1.82 9.41
N VAL A 5 -14.35 -0.58 8.92
CA VAL A 5 -15.41 -0.04 8.07
C VAL A 5 -15.01 -0.16 6.60
N ALA A 6 -15.93 -0.63 5.76
CA ALA A 6 -15.68 -0.76 4.33
C ALA A 6 -16.26 0.42 3.55
N LEU A 7 -15.45 1.06 2.71
CA LEU A 7 -15.94 1.99 1.69
C LEU A 7 -16.48 1.15 0.51
N VAL A 8 -17.79 1.24 0.27
CA VAL A 8 -18.47 0.38 -0.72
C VAL A 8 -19.22 1.22 -1.74
N SER A 9 -18.91 1.02 -3.02
CA SER A 9 -19.62 1.62 -4.16
C SER A 9 -20.66 0.70 -4.79
N GLY A 10 -20.66 -0.58 -4.41
CA GLY A 10 -21.49 -1.64 -4.99
C GLY A 10 -20.78 -2.54 -6.01
N GLY A 11 -19.62 -2.11 -6.51
CA GLY A 11 -18.84 -2.87 -7.48
C GLY A 11 -18.02 -4.02 -6.89
N LYS A 12 -17.43 -4.79 -7.81
CA LYS A 12 -16.59 -5.97 -7.55
C LYS A 12 -15.42 -5.68 -6.59
N ASP A 13 -14.80 -4.50 -6.71
CA ASP A 13 -13.55 -4.20 -6.01
C ASP A 13 -13.79 -3.97 -4.52
N SER A 14 -14.88 -3.29 -4.18
CA SER A 14 -15.30 -3.10 -2.79
C SER A 14 -15.63 -4.42 -2.10
N CYS A 15 -16.34 -5.33 -2.78
CA CYS A 15 -16.68 -6.64 -2.24
C CYS A 15 -15.46 -7.55 -2.10
N MET A 16 -14.54 -7.51 -3.07
CA MET A 16 -13.28 -8.24 -2.99
C MET A 16 -12.40 -7.72 -1.85
N SER A 17 -12.33 -6.39 -1.64
CA SER A 17 -11.57 -5.80 -0.54
C SER A 17 -12.13 -6.20 0.83
N MET A 18 -13.46 -6.24 0.99
CA MET A 18 -14.09 -6.77 2.21
C MET A 18 -13.79 -8.25 2.43
N LEU A 19 -13.76 -9.05 1.35
CA LEU A 19 -13.44 -10.47 1.45
C LEU A 19 -11.98 -10.67 1.87
N LYS A 20 -11.05 -9.85 1.35
CA LYS A 20 -9.65 -9.81 1.80
C LYS A 20 -9.53 -9.47 3.27
N CYS A 21 -10.28 -8.50 3.77
CA CYS A 21 -10.29 -8.16 5.19
C CYS A 21 -10.64 -9.39 6.04
N GLN A 22 -11.70 -10.13 5.70
CA GLN A 22 -12.07 -11.34 6.43
C GLN A 22 -10.99 -12.43 6.33
N GLN A 23 -10.40 -12.63 5.14
CA GLN A 23 -9.32 -13.61 4.94
C GLN A 23 -8.09 -13.32 5.81
N TYR A 24 -7.82 -12.05 6.13
CA TYR A 24 -6.75 -11.63 7.02
C TYR A 24 -7.18 -11.49 8.48
N GLY A 25 -8.34 -12.04 8.84
CA GLY A 25 -8.83 -12.10 10.23
C GLY A 25 -9.48 -10.81 10.72
N HIS A 26 -9.76 -9.85 9.83
CA HIS A 26 -10.45 -8.63 10.20
C HIS A 26 -11.97 -8.78 10.15
N ARG A 27 -12.66 -8.03 11.02
CA ARG A 27 -14.12 -8.03 11.11
C ARG A 27 -14.68 -6.77 10.43
N ILE A 28 -15.55 -6.95 9.44
CA ILE A 28 -16.32 -5.84 8.86
C ILE A 28 -17.45 -5.48 9.84
N VAL A 29 -17.39 -4.29 10.41
CA VAL A 29 -18.36 -3.79 11.41
C VAL A 29 -19.48 -2.98 10.75
N ALA A 30 -19.15 -2.22 9.70
CA ALA A 30 -20.12 -1.42 8.97
C ALA A 30 -19.65 -1.19 7.54
N ILE A 31 -20.61 -0.81 6.69
CA ILE A 31 -20.36 -0.30 5.35
C ILE A 31 -20.61 1.21 5.36
N ALA A 32 -19.74 1.95 4.69
CA ALA A 32 -19.83 3.38 4.50
C ALA A 32 -19.89 3.71 3.00
N ASN A 33 -20.80 4.61 2.61
CA ASN A 33 -20.95 5.01 1.22
C ASN A 33 -21.30 6.50 1.07
N LEU A 34 -20.70 7.13 0.07
CA LEU A 34 -21.08 8.46 -0.40
C LEU A 34 -22.02 8.32 -1.59
N MET A 35 -23.18 8.97 -1.53
CA MET A 35 -24.20 8.92 -2.59
C MET A 35 -24.34 10.27 -3.29
N PRO A 36 -24.81 10.31 -4.55
CA PRO A 36 -25.21 11.54 -5.22
C PRO A 36 -26.16 12.40 -4.38
N ALA A 37 -26.06 13.72 -4.50
CA ALA A 37 -27.00 14.63 -3.84
C ALA A 37 -28.43 14.48 -4.39
N ASP A 38 -28.54 14.30 -5.70
CA ASP A 38 -29.77 14.03 -6.44
C ASP A 38 -29.89 12.52 -6.71
N GLU A 39 -30.79 11.86 -6.00
CA GLU A 39 -31.06 10.41 -6.12
C GLU A 39 -31.62 10.01 -7.49
N LYS A 40 -32.05 10.98 -8.32
CA LYS A 40 -32.50 10.73 -9.70
C LYS A 40 -31.36 10.81 -10.72
N LYS A 41 -30.17 11.25 -10.32
CA LYS A 41 -28.98 11.27 -11.17
C LYS A 41 -28.10 10.08 -10.83
N ASP A 42 -28.01 9.16 -11.79
CA ASP A 42 -27.17 7.96 -11.67
C ASP A 42 -25.66 8.32 -11.71
N GLU A 43 -25.29 9.41 -12.38
CA GLU A 43 -23.90 9.81 -12.63
C GLU A 43 -23.60 11.24 -12.14
N VAL A 44 -22.51 11.37 -11.40
CA VAL A 44 -21.93 12.66 -10.98
C VAL A 44 -20.46 12.67 -11.41
N ASP A 45 -19.95 13.81 -11.87
CA ASP A 45 -18.53 14.00 -12.19
C ASP A 45 -17.67 13.92 -10.92
N SER A 46 -17.35 12.71 -10.47
CA SER A 46 -16.43 12.41 -9.36
C SER A 46 -15.27 11.54 -9.84
N TYR A 47 -14.05 11.90 -9.43
CA TYR A 47 -12.86 11.06 -9.68
C TYR A 47 -12.67 10.00 -8.58
N MET A 48 -13.41 10.12 -7.48
CA MET A 48 -13.30 9.26 -6.29
C MET A 48 -14.36 8.17 -6.22
N TYR A 49 -15.60 8.46 -6.58
CA TYR A 49 -16.74 7.62 -6.23
C TYR A 49 -17.50 7.13 -7.45
N GLN A 50 -17.73 5.82 -7.52
CA GLN A 50 -18.76 5.25 -8.38
C GLN A 50 -20.13 5.64 -7.81
N THR A 51 -20.97 6.24 -8.64
CA THR A 51 -22.34 6.64 -8.28
C THR A 51 -23.41 5.76 -8.91
N ILE A 52 -23.06 5.03 -9.96
CA ILE A 52 -23.97 4.13 -10.67
C ILE A 52 -24.20 2.89 -9.81
N GLY A 53 -25.49 2.61 -9.54
CA GLY A 53 -25.89 1.51 -8.67
C GLY A 53 -25.87 1.85 -7.18
N HIS A 54 -25.79 3.14 -6.79
CA HIS A 54 -25.86 3.57 -5.38
C HIS A 54 -27.11 3.03 -4.65
N ASN A 55 -28.21 2.84 -5.40
CA ASN A 55 -29.49 2.27 -4.99
C ASN A 55 -29.31 0.84 -4.42
N VAL A 56 -28.30 0.11 -4.91
CA VAL A 56 -28.05 -1.29 -4.56
C VAL A 56 -27.09 -1.42 -3.37
N VAL A 57 -26.35 -0.37 -3.00
CA VAL A 57 -25.49 -0.40 -1.80
C VAL A 57 -26.28 -0.73 -0.54
N LYS A 58 -27.54 -0.25 -0.45
CA LYS A 58 -28.46 -0.61 0.63
C LYS A 58 -28.74 -2.11 0.64
N ALA A 59 -29.01 -2.71 -0.53
CA ALA A 59 -29.23 -4.14 -0.66
C ALA A 59 -27.98 -4.95 -0.32
N ILE A 60 -26.78 -4.45 -0.61
CA ILE A 60 -25.52 -5.09 -0.18
C ILE A 60 -25.40 -5.11 1.35
N ALA A 61 -25.69 -4.00 2.02
CA ALA A 61 -25.67 -3.94 3.48
C ALA A 61 -26.70 -4.89 4.10
N GLU A 62 -27.92 -4.93 3.56
CA GLU A 62 -28.97 -5.87 3.97
C GLU A 62 -28.60 -7.33 3.69
N ALA A 63 -27.99 -7.61 2.54
CA ALA A 63 -27.51 -8.94 2.16
C ALA A 63 -26.32 -9.39 3.02
N MET A 64 -25.47 -8.48 3.46
CA MET A 64 -24.34 -8.79 4.34
C MET A 64 -24.72 -8.87 5.82
N GLU A 65 -25.90 -8.34 6.17
CA GLU A 65 -26.37 -8.16 7.55
C GLU A 65 -25.43 -7.27 8.37
N VAL A 66 -24.98 -6.18 7.76
CA VAL A 66 -24.11 -5.18 8.41
C VAL A 66 -24.73 -3.78 8.34
N PRO A 67 -24.51 -2.92 9.35
CA PRO A 67 -24.97 -1.53 9.32
C PRO A 67 -24.44 -0.74 8.12
N LEU A 68 -25.27 0.17 7.61
CA LEU A 68 -24.93 1.11 6.56
C LEU A 68 -24.88 2.53 7.12
N VAL A 69 -23.78 3.24 6.85
CA VAL A 69 -23.65 4.68 7.09
C VAL A 69 -23.52 5.38 5.74
N GLN A 70 -24.38 6.34 5.47
CA GLN A 70 -24.40 7.05 4.20
C GLN A 70 -24.41 8.56 4.42
N ARG A 71 -23.71 9.28 3.54
CA ARG A 71 -23.79 10.74 3.41
C ARG A 71 -23.90 11.10 1.93
N LYS A 72 -24.50 12.27 1.65
CA LYS A 72 -24.58 12.83 0.30
C LYS A 72 -23.27 13.55 -0.04
N ILE A 73 -22.82 13.43 -1.28
CA ILE A 73 -21.68 14.18 -1.81
C ILE A 73 -22.13 15.63 -1.97
N THR A 74 -21.39 16.55 -1.36
CA THR A 74 -21.64 18.00 -1.44
C THR A 74 -20.43 18.76 -1.99
N GLY A 75 -19.25 18.19 -1.81
CA GLY A 75 -18.00 18.70 -2.36
C GLY A 75 -17.86 18.41 -3.85
N LYS A 76 -16.87 19.06 -4.46
CA LYS A 76 -16.48 18.90 -5.87
C LYS A 76 -15.05 18.37 -5.97
N PRO A 77 -14.65 17.75 -7.09
CA PRO A 77 -13.26 17.33 -7.30
C PRO A 77 -12.37 18.54 -7.61
N LEU A 78 -12.01 19.31 -6.57
CA LEU A 78 -11.28 20.58 -6.70
C LEU A 78 -9.77 20.33 -6.78
N THR A 79 -9.24 19.50 -5.88
CA THR A 79 -7.83 19.14 -5.88
C THR A 79 -7.63 17.96 -6.82
N LYS A 80 -7.01 18.18 -7.99
CA LYS A 80 -6.74 17.13 -8.99
C LYS A 80 -5.34 16.53 -8.93
N SER A 81 -4.47 17.08 -8.07
CA SER A 81 -3.12 16.55 -7.87
C SER A 81 -3.12 15.16 -7.22
N LEU A 82 -2.03 14.42 -7.45
CA LEU A 82 -1.76 13.13 -6.79
C LEU A 82 -1.52 13.32 -5.30
N GLU A 83 -0.85 14.41 -4.91
CA GLU A 83 -0.75 14.82 -3.52
C GLU A 83 -2.05 15.50 -3.09
N TYR A 84 -2.63 15.03 -1.99
CA TYR A 84 -3.76 15.66 -1.34
C TYR A 84 -3.36 16.05 0.08
N ARG A 85 -3.60 17.30 0.46
CA ARG A 85 -3.46 17.79 1.84
C ARG A 85 -4.67 18.65 2.15
N SER A 86 -5.43 18.29 3.18
CA SER A 86 -6.62 19.03 3.59
C SER A 86 -6.38 20.53 3.79
N ALA A 87 -7.41 21.35 3.59
CA ALA A 87 -7.40 22.79 3.87
C ALA A 87 -6.98 23.16 5.30
N VAL A 88 -7.13 22.22 6.23
CA VAL A 88 -6.93 22.44 7.68
C VAL A 88 -5.47 22.24 8.10
N SER A 89 -4.62 21.62 7.27
CA SER A 89 -3.17 21.58 7.51
C SER A 89 -2.53 22.80 6.87
N GLY A 90 -1.79 23.61 7.64
CA GLY A 90 -1.28 24.95 7.29
C GLY A 90 -0.39 25.09 6.03
N GLU A 91 -0.29 24.06 5.20
CA GLU A 91 0.27 24.03 3.85
C GLU A 91 -0.76 23.34 2.93
N SER A 92 -1.92 23.96 2.70
CA SER A 92 -3.08 23.32 2.09
C SER A 92 -3.05 23.29 0.56
N THR A 93 -3.33 22.13 -0.03
CA THR A 93 -3.75 22.01 -1.45
C THR A 93 -5.24 21.67 -1.61
N GLY A 94 -5.93 21.33 -0.51
CA GLY A 94 -7.34 21.01 -0.41
C GLY A 94 -8.23 22.23 -0.16
N SER A 95 -9.48 22.16 -0.63
CA SER A 95 -10.54 23.12 -0.32
C SER A 95 -11.55 22.51 0.65
N ALA A 96 -12.15 23.32 1.53
CA ALA A 96 -13.22 22.86 2.42
C ALA A 96 -14.48 22.34 1.67
N HIS A 97 -14.57 22.63 0.37
CA HIS A 97 -15.62 22.15 -0.53
C HIS A 97 -15.16 21.01 -1.44
N ASP A 98 -14.06 20.33 -1.11
CA ASP A 98 -13.55 19.20 -1.88
C ASP A 98 -14.26 17.89 -1.49
N GLU A 99 -14.47 17.00 -2.47
CA GLU A 99 -15.17 15.71 -2.30
C GLU A 99 -14.51 14.76 -1.28
N VAL A 100 -13.23 14.98 -0.94
CA VAL A 100 -12.52 14.22 0.09
C VAL A 100 -12.98 14.59 1.50
N GLU A 101 -13.41 15.83 1.73
CA GLU A 101 -13.92 16.25 3.03
C GLU A 101 -15.29 15.62 3.34
N ASP A 102 -16.09 15.31 2.31
CA ASP A 102 -17.31 14.50 2.49
C ASP A 102 -16.99 13.10 3.03
N MET A 103 -15.88 12.48 2.59
CA MET A 103 -15.41 11.18 3.10
C MET A 103 -14.91 11.30 4.54
N TYR A 104 -14.19 12.38 4.87
CA TYR A 104 -13.79 12.66 6.26
C TYR A 104 -15.02 12.75 7.18
N LEU A 105 -16.04 13.48 6.76
CA LEU A 105 -17.29 13.63 7.51
C LEU A 105 -18.07 12.30 7.59
N LEU A 106 -18.10 11.50 6.53
CA LEU A 106 -18.71 10.16 6.54
C LEU A 106 -18.02 9.26 7.56
N LEU A 107 -16.70 9.18 7.53
CA LEU A 107 -15.95 8.36 8.46
C LEU A 107 -16.03 8.90 9.90
N GLN A 108 -16.18 10.21 10.08
CA GLN A 108 -16.46 10.80 11.40
C GLN A 108 -17.80 10.29 11.97
N ASP A 109 -18.85 10.20 11.15
CA ASP A 109 -20.13 9.63 11.59
C ASP A 109 -20.04 8.14 11.88
N VAL A 110 -19.26 7.40 11.08
CA VAL A 110 -18.94 5.99 11.37
C VAL A 110 -18.28 5.88 12.73
N LYS A 111 -17.24 6.68 13.00
CA LYS A 111 -16.50 6.66 14.27
C LYS A 111 -17.36 7.02 15.48
N LYS A 112 -18.32 7.94 15.32
CA LYS A 112 -19.30 8.27 16.37
C LYS A 112 -20.23 7.08 16.66
N LYS A 113 -20.66 6.34 15.64
CA LYS A 113 -21.57 5.19 15.77
C LYS A 113 -20.86 3.90 16.19
N PHE A 114 -19.63 3.72 15.73
CA PHE A 114 -18.80 2.51 15.87
C PHE A 114 -17.39 2.92 16.34
N PRO A 115 -17.22 3.33 17.60
CA PRO A 115 -15.93 3.82 18.13
C PRO A 115 -14.81 2.77 18.06
N GLU A 116 -15.16 1.48 18.06
CA GLU A 116 -14.27 0.33 17.98
C GLU A 116 -13.53 0.20 16.65
N VAL A 117 -14.03 0.81 15.56
CA VAL A 117 -13.41 0.75 14.23
C VAL A 117 -11.96 1.24 14.29
N LYS A 118 -11.01 0.45 13.82
CA LYS A 118 -9.57 0.79 13.80
C LYS A 118 -9.02 0.97 12.38
N ALA A 119 -9.76 0.51 11.38
CA ALA A 119 -9.30 0.57 10.00
C ALA A 119 -10.43 0.84 9.00
N VAL A 120 -10.04 1.34 7.83
CA VAL A 120 -10.92 1.56 6.68
C VAL A 120 -10.38 0.69 5.54
N CYS A 121 -11.24 -0.10 4.90
CA CYS A 121 -10.86 -0.80 3.66
C CYS A 121 -11.45 -0.13 2.42
N SER A 122 -10.63 -0.02 1.38
CA SER A 122 -11.00 0.53 0.07
C SER A 122 -10.71 -0.46 -1.06
N GLY A 123 -11.43 -0.32 -2.17
CA GLY A 123 -11.30 -1.18 -3.35
C GLY A 123 -10.33 -0.68 -4.41
N ALA A 124 -9.47 0.31 -4.12
CA ALA A 124 -8.56 0.86 -5.14
C ALA A 124 -7.53 -0.18 -5.61
N ILE A 125 -7.41 -0.40 -6.94
CA ILE A 125 -6.45 -1.36 -7.52
C ILE A 125 -5.23 -0.65 -8.08
N LEU A 126 -5.36 0.37 -8.94
CA LEU A 126 -4.21 1.10 -9.49
C LEU A 126 -4.16 2.57 -9.10
N SER A 127 -5.32 3.20 -8.87
CA SER A 127 -5.40 4.65 -8.68
C SER A 127 -4.70 5.14 -7.40
N ASN A 128 -3.51 5.73 -7.57
CA ASN A 128 -2.83 6.48 -6.51
C ASN A 128 -3.65 7.69 -6.05
N TYR A 129 -4.41 8.31 -6.95
CA TYR A 129 -5.29 9.43 -6.63
C TYR A 129 -6.31 9.07 -5.54
N GLN A 130 -6.98 7.92 -5.70
CA GLN A 130 -7.98 7.42 -4.75
C GLN A 130 -7.33 6.95 -3.45
N ARG A 131 -6.26 6.15 -3.55
CA ARG A 131 -5.54 5.63 -2.39
C ARG A 131 -5.03 6.75 -1.48
N ASN A 132 -4.34 7.75 -2.05
CA ASN A 132 -3.74 8.83 -1.27
C ASN A 132 -4.79 9.63 -0.48
N ARG A 133 -6.00 9.82 -1.04
CA ARG A 133 -7.11 10.51 -0.37
C ARG A 133 -7.69 9.71 0.79
N VAL A 134 -7.86 8.39 0.59
CA VAL A 134 -8.27 7.49 1.69
C VAL A 134 -7.23 7.49 2.80
N GLU A 135 -5.93 7.44 2.45
CA GLU A 135 -4.83 7.49 3.41
C GLU A 135 -4.77 8.81 4.18
N ASP A 136 -4.97 9.96 3.53
CA ASP A 136 -5.04 11.28 4.20
C ASP A 136 -6.14 11.30 5.25
N VAL A 137 -7.36 10.91 4.87
CA VAL A 137 -8.50 10.87 5.80
C VAL A 137 -8.25 9.89 6.95
N CYS A 138 -7.72 8.71 6.66
CA CYS A 138 -7.37 7.72 7.69
C CYS A 138 -6.34 8.28 8.68
N SER A 139 -5.28 8.93 8.16
CA SER A 139 -4.22 9.54 8.96
C SER A 139 -4.78 10.62 9.90
N ARG A 140 -5.64 11.51 9.41
CA ARG A 140 -6.33 12.55 10.21
C ARG A 140 -7.22 11.97 11.31
N MET A 141 -7.73 10.76 11.12
CA MET A 141 -8.65 10.08 12.04
C MET A 141 -7.96 9.06 12.96
N GLY A 142 -6.65 8.83 12.80
CA GLY A 142 -5.95 7.75 13.51
C GLY A 142 -6.44 6.35 13.13
N LEU A 143 -6.89 6.16 11.89
CA LEU A 143 -7.34 4.90 11.33
C LEU A 143 -6.24 4.28 10.44
N VAL A 144 -6.22 2.95 10.35
CA VAL A 144 -5.36 2.23 9.40
C VAL A 144 -6.06 2.13 8.04
N SER A 145 -5.35 2.44 6.96
CA SER A 145 -5.86 2.23 5.58
C SER A 145 -5.52 0.82 5.09
N LEU A 146 -6.54 0.08 4.63
CA LEU A 146 -6.40 -1.26 4.04
C LEU A 146 -6.72 -1.18 2.54
N SER A 147 -5.72 -1.44 1.71
CA SER A 147 -5.82 -1.40 0.24
C SER A 147 -5.23 -2.68 -0.35
N TYR A 148 -5.83 -3.83 -0.01
CA TYR A 148 -5.32 -5.15 -0.38
C TYR A 148 -5.20 -5.40 -1.88
N LEU A 149 -6.00 -4.71 -2.69
CA LEU A 149 -6.01 -4.90 -4.14
C LEU A 149 -4.99 -4.02 -4.86
N TRP A 150 -4.36 -3.08 -4.15
CA TRP A 150 -3.49 -2.10 -4.76
C TRP A 150 -2.25 -2.75 -5.42
N GLN A 151 -1.90 -2.31 -6.62
CA GLN A 151 -0.79 -2.82 -7.46
C GLN A 151 -0.87 -4.32 -7.82
N LYS A 152 -2.03 -4.96 -7.66
CA LYS A 152 -2.19 -6.34 -8.13
C LYS A 152 -2.32 -6.40 -9.65
N ASP A 153 -1.76 -7.46 -10.24
CA ASP A 153 -1.99 -7.77 -11.64
C ASP A 153 -3.48 -7.98 -11.90
N GLN A 154 -4.04 -7.22 -12.85
CA GLN A 154 -5.47 -7.19 -13.09
C GLN A 154 -6.03 -8.51 -13.62
N LYS A 155 -5.27 -9.23 -14.45
CA LYS A 155 -5.73 -10.51 -14.99
C LYS A 155 -5.82 -11.54 -13.88
N LEU A 156 -4.78 -11.63 -13.05
CA LEU A 156 -4.77 -12.51 -11.88
C LEU A 156 -5.82 -12.11 -10.85
N LEU A 157 -6.02 -10.81 -10.62
CA LEU A 157 -7.02 -10.31 -9.69
C LEU A 157 -8.45 -10.62 -10.18
N LEU A 158 -8.75 -10.40 -11.45
CA LEU A 158 -10.08 -10.72 -12.00
C LEU A 158 -10.38 -12.22 -11.89
N LYS A 159 -9.37 -13.07 -12.16
CA LYS A 159 -9.47 -14.51 -11.95
C LYS A 159 -9.73 -14.84 -10.48
N GLU A 160 -8.97 -14.24 -9.58
CA GLU A 160 -9.12 -14.43 -8.14
C GLU A 160 -10.51 -14.01 -7.64
N MET A 161 -11.06 -12.90 -8.13
CA MET A 161 -12.42 -12.46 -7.79
C MET A 161 -13.45 -13.55 -8.15
N ILE A 162 -13.37 -14.08 -9.37
CA ILE A 162 -14.27 -15.13 -9.85
C ILE A 162 -14.11 -16.41 -9.03
N GLU A 163 -12.87 -16.84 -8.78
CA GLU A 163 -12.57 -18.07 -8.02
C GLU A 163 -12.95 -17.96 -6.55
N SER A 164 -12.87 -16.75 -5.99
CA SER A 164 -13.28 -16.42 -4.63
C SER A 164 -14.80 -16.31 -4.48
N GLY A 165 -15.56 -16.38 -5.58
CA GLY A 165 -17.02 -16.36 -5.59
C GLY A 165 -17.64 -14.97 -5.66
N ILE A 166 -16.89 -13.94 -6.09
CA ILE A 166 -17.47 -12.64 -6.42
C ILE A 166 -18.28 -12.79 -7.72
N ASP A 167 -19.60 -12.78 -7.61
CA ASP A 167 -20.53 -12.74 -8.73
C ASP A 167 -20.96 -11.29 -8.96
N ALA A 168 -20.30 -10.66 -9.94
CA ALA A 168 -20.58 -9.29 -10.33
C ALA A 168 -20.90 -9.22 -11.82
N ILE A 169 -21.82 -8.31 -12.16
CA ILE A 169 -22.24 -8.02 -13.54
C ILE A 169 -21.74 -6.64 -13.97
N ILE A 170 -21.53 -6.45 -15.27
CA ILE A 170 -21.24 -5.11 -15.81
C ILE A 170 -22.54 -4.29 -15.87
N VAL A 171 -22.51 -3.11 -15.25
CA VAL A 171 -23.66 -2.18 -15.19
C VAL A 171 -23.40 -0.85 -15.87
N LYS A 172 -22.17 -0.57 -16.28
CA LYS A 172 -21.82 0.56 -17.14
C LYS A 172 -20.74 0.13 -18.11
N THR A 173 -20.79 0.64 -19.33
CA THR A 173 -19.67 0.61 -20.28
C THR A 173 -19.38 2.03 -20.73
N ALA A 174 -18.09 2.38 -20.87
CA ALA A 174 -17.64 3.70 -21.29
C ALA A 174 -16.28 3.61 -22.02
N SER A 175 -16.10 2.59 -22.86
CA SER A 175 -14.84 2.37 -23.59
C SER A 175 -15.05 1.66 -24.91
N MET A 176 -14.15 1.94 -25.85
CA MET A 176 -14.05 1.20 -27.11
C MET A 176 -13.83 -0.29 -26.84
N GLY A 177 -14.51 -1.14 -27.61
CA GLY A 177 -14.50 -2.59 -27.45
C GLY A 177 -15.60 -3.11 -26.53
N LEU A 178 -16.18 -2.28 -25.66
CA LEU A 178 -17.35 -2.70 -24.89
C LEU A 178 -18.65 -2.34 -25.61
N TYR A 179 -19.46 -3.35 -25.95
CA TYR A 179 -20.73 -3.16 -26.64
C TYR A 179 -21.90 -3.33 -25.68
N PRO A 180 -22.72 -2.29 -25.40
CA PRO A 180 -23.76 -2.31 -24.38
C PRO A 180 -24.70 -3.51 -24.48
N LYS A 181 -25.24 -3.80 -25.67
CA LYS A 181 -26.17 -4.93 -25.90
C LYS A 181 -25.53 -6.31 -25.69
N ARG A 182 -24.20 -6.41 -25.74
CA ARG A 182 -23.46 -7.66 -25.59
C ARG A 182 -22.94 -7.84 -24.16
N HIS A 183 -22.56 -6.76 -23.49
CA HIS A 183 -21.79 -6.81 -22.24
C HIS A 183 -22.57 -6.34 -21.01
N LEU A 184 -23.52 -5.41 -21.12
CA LEU A 184 -24.31 -4.99 -19.95
C LEU A 184 -25.16 -6.16 -19.44
N GLY A 185 -25.17 -6.33 -18.11
CA GLY A 185 -25.87 -7.42 -17.43
C GLY A 185 -25.14 -8.76 -17.45
N LYS A 186 -24.03 -8.89 -18.18
CA LYS A 186 -23.21 -10.11 -18.20
C LYS A 186 -22.29 -10.17 -16.98
N SER A 187 -22.11 -11.39 -16.45
CA SER A 187 -21.20 -11.61 -15.33
C SER A 187 -19.73 -11.50 -15.74
N LEU A 188 -18.87 -11.13 -14.81
CA LEU A 188 -17.42 -11.13 -15.02
C LEU A 188 -16.90 -12.52 -15.40
N LYS A 189 -17.53 -13.58 -14.89
CA LYS A 189 -17.20 -14.96 -15.23
C LYS A 189 -17.46 -15.25 -16.71
N GLU A 190 -18.61 -14.83 -17.24
CA GLU A 190 -18.92 -14.98 -18.67
C GLU A 190 -17.96 -14.18 -19.56
N LEU A 191 -17.51 -13.02 -19.07
CA LEU A 191 -16.68 -12.09 -19.84
C LEU A 191 -15.16 -12.26 -19.61
N TYR A 192 -14.73 -13.18 -18.74
CA TYR A 192 -13.34 -13.28 -18.30
C TYR A 192 -12.33 -13.43 -19.47
N GLU A 193 -12.60 -14.36 -20.39
CA GLU A 193 -11.73 -14.59 -21.56
C GLU A 193 -11.67 -13.37 -22.48
N TYR A 194 -12.80 -12.67 -22.62
CA TYR A 194 -12.85 -11.45 -23.43
C TYR A 194 -12.08 -10.29 -22.78
N LEU A 195 -12.33 -10.03 -21.49
CA LEU A 195 -11.72 -8.96 -20.72
C LEU A 195 -10.20 -9.12 -20.56
N THR A 196 -9.73 -10.36 -20.40
CA THR A 196 -8.29 -10.66 -20.24
C THR A 196 -7.58 -11.02 -21.54
N GLY A 197 -8.33 -11.12 -22.64
CA GLY A 197 -7.87 -11.41 -23.98
C GLY A 197 -7.92 -10.17 -24.86
N ASP A 198 -8.94 -10.07 -25.72
CA ASP A 198 -9.02 -9.04 -26.75
C ASP A 198 -9.13 -7.63 -26.17
N PHE A 199 -9.89 -7.45 -25.10
CA PHE A 199 -10.02 -6.17 -24.43
C PHE A 199 -8.67 -5.66 -23.87
N ALA A 200 -7.91 -6.55 -23.21
CA ALA A 200 -6.58 -6.23 -22.71
C ALA A 200 -5.57 -5.91 -23.84
N LYS A 201 -5.65 -6.65 -24.96
CA LYS A 201 -4.79 -6.41 -26.14
C LYS A 201 -5.05 -5.06 -26.79
N MET A 202 -6.25 -4.49 -26.62
CA MET A 202 -6.58 -3.13 -27.06
C MET A 202 -6.03 -2.05 -26.14
N GLY A 203 -5.32 -2.41 -25.06
CA GLY A 203 -4.78 -1.49 -24.07
C GLY A 203 -5.77 -1.11 -22.97
N CYS A 204 -6.95 -1.74 -22.92
CA CYS A 204 -7.92 -1.51 -21.85
C CYS A 204 -7.59 -2.32 -20.60
N HIS A 205 -8.00 -1.82 -19.45
CA HIS A 205 -7.74 -2.47 -18.16
C HIS A 205 -8.73 -3.62 -17.92
N PRO A 206 -8.28 -4.88 -17.73
CA PRO A 206 -9.19 -6.01 -17.49
C PRO A 206 -10.13 -5.84 -16.30
N CYS A 207 -9.70 -5.12 -15.25
CA CYS A 207 -10.49 -4.78 -14.07
C CYS A 207 -11.29 -3.47 -14.21
N GLY A 208 -11.25 -2.77 -15.36
CA GLY A 208 -12.01 -1.54 -15.57
C GLY A 208 -11.47 -0.32 -14.81
N GLU A 209 -10.19 -0.33 -14.43
CA GLU A 209 -9.55 0.74 -13.63
C GLU A 209 -9.51 2.11 -14.31
N GLY A 210 -9.54 2.15 -15.63
CA GLY A 210 -9.61 3.40 -16.40
C GLY A 210 -11.02 3.99 -16.48
N GLY A 211 -11.99 3.41 -15.76
CA GLY A 211 -13.41 3.76 -15.87
C GLY A 211 -14.07 3.14 -17.10
N GLU A 212 -13.43 2.15 -17.73
CA GLU A 212 -13.95 1.54 -18.97
C GLU A 212 -15.29 0.84 -18.75
N TYR A 213 -15.49 0.28 -17.56
CA TYR A 213 -16.76 -0.30 -17.14
C TYR A 213 -16.93 -0.22 -15.63
N GLU A 214 -18.17 -0.21 -15.18
CA GLU A 214 -18.52 -0.33 -13.77
C GLU A 214 -19.30 -1.62 -13.53
N THR A 215 -19.23 -2.12 -12.30
CA THR A 215 -19.86 -3.38 -11.93
C THR A 215 -20.81 -3.23 -10.77
N LEU A 216 -21.70 -4.21 -10.65
CA LEU A 216 -22.51 -4.44 -9.47
C LEU A 216 -22.31 -5.88 -9.00
N THR A 217 -21.95 -6.06 -7.74
CA THR A 217 -21.87 -7.38 -7.12
C THR A 217 -23.27 -7.83 -6.72
N VAL A 218 -23.77 -8.87 -7.38
CA VAL A 218 -25.10 -9.47 -7.12
C VAL A 218 -25.02 -10.59 -6.08
N ASP A 219 -23.86 -11.22 -5.97
CA ASP A 219 -23.61 -12.21 -4.93
C ASP A 219 -22.11 -12.31 -4.57
N CYS A 220 -21.81 -12.66 -3.32
CA CYS A 220 -20.49 -13.11 -2.90
C CYS A 220 -20.56 -13.88 -1.59
N PRO A 221 -19.47 -14.57 -1.15
CA PRO A 221 -19.47 -15.32 0.11
C PRO A 221 -19.80 -14.51 1.36
N LEU A 222 -19.70 -13.18 1.29
CA LEU A 222 -20.06 -12.29 2.40
C LEU A 222 -21.56 -12.09 2.56
N PHE A 223 -22.37 -12.48 1.57
CA PHE A 223 -23.80 -12.21 1.56
C PHE A 223 -24.56 -13.41 2.12
N SER A 224 -25.52 -13.20 3.03
CA SER A 224 -26.51 -14.19 3.45
C SER A 224 -27.66 -14.33 2.45
N LYS A 225 -27.89 -13.28 1.64
CA LYS A 225 -28.93 -13.24 0.59
C LYS A 225 -28.32 -12.81 -0.74
N ARG A 226 -28.79 -13.40 -1.84
CA ARG A 226 -28.44 -12.96 -3.19
C ARG A 226 -29.31 -11.79 -3.61
N ILE A 227 -28.71 -10.82 -4.29
CA ILE A 227 -29.42 -9.71 -4.93
C ILE A 227 -29.91 -10.20 -6.30
N GLN A 228 -31.22 -10.35 -6.44
CA GLN A 228 -31.88 -10.71 -7.69
C GLN A 228 -32.38 -9.45 -8.40
N ILE A 229 -31.94 -9.23 -9.63
CA ILE A 229 -32.46 -8.16 -10.48
C ILE A 229 -33.76 -8.65 -11.11
N LEU A 230 -34.85 -7.93 -10.86
CA LEU A 230 -36.18 -8.27 -11.38
C LEU A 230 -36.52 -7.47 -12.65
N GLU A 231 -36.17 -6.18 -12.65
CA GLU A 231 -36.45 -5.27 -13.75
C GLU A 231 -35.23 -4.36 -13.99
N SER A 232 -34.81 -4.28 -15.24
CA SER A 232 -33.69 -3.44 -15.68
C SER A 232 -33.82 -3.04 -17.15
N GLU A 233 -33.29 -1.89 -17.51
CA GLU A 233 -33.25 -1.37 -18.88
C GLU A 233 -31.85 -0.85 -19.23
N ILE A 234 -31.48 -0.91 -20.52
CA ILE A 234 -30.24 -0.28 -21.00
C ILE A 234 -30.56 1.15 -21.42
N VAL A 235 -29.82 2.11 -20.86
CA VAL A 235 -29.95 3.54 -21.13
C VAL A 235 -28.59 4.09 -21.54
N GLY A 236 -28.51 4.91 -22.57
CA GLY A 236 -27.25 5.51 -23.00
C GLY A 236 -27.37 6.37 -24.25
N ASP A 237 -26.59 7.43 -24.30
CA ASP A 237 -26.67 8.46 -25.35
C ASP A 237 -25.96 8.07 -26.65
N THR A 238 -25.06 7.08 -26.60
CA THR A 238 -24.20 6.71 -27.72
C THR A 238 -24.17 5.21 -28.03
N LEU A 239 -25.34 4.55 -28.00
CA LEU A 239 -25.46 3.09 -28.26
C LEU A 239 -24.92 2.63 -29.63
N THR A 240 -24.76 3.55 -30.58
CA THR A 240 -24.24 3.29 -31.93
C THR A 240 -22.85 3.89 -32.17
N SER A 241 -22.20 4.50 -31.17
CA SER A 241 -20.84 5.05 -31.34
C SER A 241 -19.77 3.95 -31.23
N ILE A 242 -18.54 4.32 -31.59
CA ILE A 242 -17.36 3.45 -31.50
C ILE A 242 -16.92 3.27 -30.02
N ASP A 243 -17.29 4.22 -29.17
CA ASP A 243 -17.01 4.34 -27.74
C ASP A 243 -18.33 4.47 -26.94
N PRO A 244 -19.21 3.46 -27.00
CA PRO A 244 -20.56 3.60 -26.48
C PRO A 244 -20.56 3.74 -24.95
N VAL A 245 -21.21 4.80 -24.47
CA VAL A 245 -21.49 5.02 -23.05
C VAL A 245 -22.91 4.60 -22.78
N ALA A 246 -23.07 3.61 -21.90
CA ALA A 246 -24.38 3.09 -21.52
C ALA A 246 -24.37 2.50 -20.12
N VAL A 247 -25.53 2.55 -19.49
CA VAL A 247 -25.79 2.08 -18.13
C VAL A 247 -26.93 1.07 -18.16
N LEU A 248 -26.81 0.01 -17.36
CA LEU A 248 -27.91 -0.87 -17.01
C LEU A 248 -28.65 -0.27 -15.81
N ARG A 249 -29.73 0.47 -16.08
CA ARG A 249 -30.57 1.04 -15.02
C ARG A 249 -31.41 -0.07 -14.40
N ILE A 250 -31.24 -0.28 -13.10
CA ILE A 250 -31.98 -1.29 -12.34
C ILE A 250 -33.13 -0.59 -11.61
N SER A 251 -34.36 -0.90 -11.99
CA SER A 251 -35.56 -0.32 -11.38
C SER A 251 -36.09 -1.15 -10.21
N LYS A 252 -35.81 -2.46 -10.19
CA LYS A 252 -36.35 -3.36 -9.16
C LYS A 252 -35.43 -4.53 -8.85
N ILE A 253 -35.24 -4.76 -7.55
CA ILE A 253 -34.44 -5.87 -7.01
C ILE A 253 -35.23 -6.61 -5.92
N ALA A 254 -34.82 -7.85 -5.65
CA ALA A 254 -35.25 -8.64 -4.50
C ALA A 254 -34.05 -9.31 -3.82
N LEU A 255 -34.16 -9.52 -2.51
CA LEU A 255 -33.17 -10.30 -1.75
C LEU A 255 -33.67 -11.72 -1.54
N THR A 256 -32.94 -12.69 -2.04
CA THR A 256 -33.30 -14.11 -1.96
C THR A 256 -32.35 -14.86 -1.01
N PRO A 257 -32.85 -15.63 -0.03
CA PRO A 257 -31.99 -16.41 0.85
C PRO A 257 -31.12 -17.40 0.09
N LYS A 258 -29.90 -17.62 0.57
CA LYS A 258 -29.01 -18.65 0.04
C LYS A 258 -29.29 -20.01 0.67
N ASN A 259 -29.08 -21.07 -0.12
CA ASN A 259 -29.16 -22.45 0.37
C ASN A 259 -27.95 -22.85 1.22
N THR A 260 -26.82 -22.14 1.10
CA THR A 260 -25.60 -22.41 1.87
C THR A 260 -25.36 -21.29 2.89
N PRO A 261 -25.09 -21.60 4.17
CA PRO A 261 -24.74 -20.59 5.16
C PRO A 261 -23.48 -19.81 4.78
N LYS A 262 -23.47 -18.50 5.08
CA LYS A 262 -22.33 -17.58 4.87
C LYS A 262 -20.99 -18.14 5.40
N SER A 263 -21.00 -18.76 6.58
CA SER A 263 -19.79 -19.35 7.18
C SER A 263 -19.22 -20.53 6.40
N GLU A 264 -20.04 -21.29 5.68
CA GLU A 264 -19.58 -22.39 4.83
C GLU A 264 -19.05 -21.91 3.49
N GLU A 265 -19.65 -20.87 2.90
CA GLU A 265 -19.16 -20.27 1.65
C GLU A 265 -17.77 -19.64 1.85
N ILE A 266 -17.57 -18.93 2.96
CA ILE A 266 -16.27 -18.37 3.33
C ILE A 266 -15.23 -19.49 3.47
N LYS A 267 -15.53 -20.57 4.22
CA LYS A 267 -14.64 -21.73 4.36
C LYS A 267 -14.35 -22.44 3.03
N LYS A 268 -15.33 -22.55 2.14
CA LYS A 268 -15.15 -23.15 0.79
C LYS A 268 -14.23 -22.27 -0.07
N SER A 269 -14.39 -20.96 0.00
CA SER A 269 -13.53 -19.98 -0.68
C SER A 269 -12.08 -20.08 -0.17
N GLU A 270 -11.88 -20.13 1.15
CA GLU A 270 -10.57 -20.31 1.78
C GLU A 270 -9.89 -21.63 1.40
N LYS A 271 -10.63 -22.75 1.41
CA LYS A 271 -10.10 -24.07 1.01
C LYS A 271 -9.70 -24.14 -0.45
N LYS A 272 -10.51 -23.59 -1.36
CA LYS A 272 -10.15 -23.51 -2.79
C LYS A 272 -8.86 -22.73 -3.01
N ARG A 273 -8.65 -21.66 -2.23
CA ARG A 273 -7.41 -20.86 -2.29
C ARG A 273 -6.19 -21.64 -1.78
N GLN A 274 -6.30 -22.32 -0.63
CA GLN A 274 -5.19 -23.13 -0.10
C GLN A 274 -4.76 -24.25 -1.06
N ALA A 275 -5.72 -24.86 -1.77
CA ALA A 275 -5.45 -25.85 -2.81
C ALA A 275 -4.86 -25.24 -4.11
N GLY A 276 -5.09 -23.96 -4.39
CA GLY A 276 -4.43 -23.21 -5.47
C GLY A 276 -3.05 -22.64 -5.08
N GLN A 277 -2.75 -22.57 -3.77
CA GLN A 277 -1.47 -22.12 -3.21
C GLN A 277 -0.48 -23.28 -2.93
N THR A 278 -0.82 -24.53 -3.26
CA THR A 278 0.13 -25.66 -3.17
C THR A 278 1.07 -25.72 -4.37
N ALA A 279 2.21 -25.06 -4.25
CA ALA A 279 3.52 -25.72 -4.23
C ALA A 279 4.61 -24.66 -4.03
N PRO A 280 5.59 -24.89 -3.14
CA PRO A 280 6.91 -24.32 -3.32
C PRO A 280 7.34 -24.46 -4.77
N SER A 281 7.89 -23.40 -5.37
CA SER A 281 8.58 -23.54 -6.65
C SER A 281 9.57 -24.71 -6.56
N GLN A 282 9.79 -25.44 -7.66
CA GLN A 282 10.74 -26.56 -7.73
C GLN A 282 12.16 -26.20 -7.22
N ALA A 283 12.46 -24.91 -7.03
CA ALA A 283 13.65 -24.41 -6.35
C ALA A 283 13.72 -24.81 -4.86
N GLU A 284 12.62 -24.84 -4.11
CA GLU A 284 12.65 -25.17 -2.67
C GLU A 284 12.90 -26.67 -2.41
N VAL A 285 12.56 -27.54 -3.36
CA VAL A 285 12.83 -28.98 -3.29
C VAL A 285 14.29 -29.28 -3.66
N LYS A 286 14.85 -28.60 -4.68
CA LYS A 286 16.27 -28.73 -5.05
C LYS A 286 17.24 -28.26 -3.95
N VAL A 287 16.87 -27.22 -3.21
CA VAL A 287 17.68 -26.70 -2.09
C VAL A 287 17.83 -27.71 -0.94
N LYS A 288 16.88 -28.65 -0.77
CA LYS A 288 17.01 -29.72 0.23
C LYS A 288 17.99 -30.83 -0.17
N GLU A 289 18.15 -31.11 -1.47
CA GLU A 289 19.11 -32.12 -1.96
C GLU A 289 20.54 -31.57 -2.06
N GLU A 290 20.73 -30.28 -2.37
CA GLU A 290 22.05 -29.65 -2.39
C GLU A 290 22.64 -29.41 -0.99
N ARG A 291 21.79 -29.40 0.06
CA ARG A 291 22.19 -29.24 1.47
C ARG A 291 23.12 -30.32 2.02
N LYS A 292 23.32 -31.44 1.32
CA LYS A 292 24.31 -32.46 1.71
C LYS A 292 25.74 -32.16 1.23
N LYS A 293 25.98 -31.11 0.43
CA LYS A 293 27.31 -30.88 -0.19
C LYS A 293 28.04 -29.58 0.17
N GLN A 294 27.47 -28.68 0.97
CA GLN A 294 28.19 -27.47 1.39
C GLN A 294 28.03 -27.20 2.89
N LEU A 295 28.82 -27.94 3.69
CA LEU A 295 29.30 -27.40 4.97
C LEU A 295 30.44 -26.45 4.64
N VAL A 296 30.21 -25.13 4.77
CA VAL A 296 31.31 -24.16 4.80
C VAL A 296 32.07 -24.38 6.10
N CYS A 297 33.38 -24.64 5.98
CA CYS A 297 34.26 -24.95 7.10
C CYS A 297 34.41 -23.73 8.01
N GLN A 298 34.29 -23.93 9.32
CA GLN A 298 34.47 -22.90 10.35
C GLN A 298 35.84 -22.17 10.25
N GLN A 299 36.84 -22.79 9.61
CA GLN A 299 38.17 -22.22 9.41
C GLN A 299 38.21 -21.07 8.39
N ASP A 300 37.29 -21.03 7.41
CA ASP A 300 37.30 -20.00 6.36
C ASP A 300 36.81 -18.65 6.88
N ILE A 301 35.90 -18.64 7.85
CA ILE A 301 35.36 -17.42 8.48
C ILE A 301 36.42 -16.74 9.36
N ASN A 302 37.15 -17.51 10.17
CA ASN A 302 38.21 -16.96 11.02
C ASN A 302 39.36 -16.39 10.19
N THR A 303 39.62 -16.94 9.00
CA THR A 303 40.63 -16.43 8.07
C THR A 303 40.19 -15.11 7.43
N LEU A 304 38.89 -14.95 7.13
CA LEU A 304 38.32 -13.73 6.55
C LEU A 304 38.26 -12.57 7.55
N VAL A 305 37.88 -12.85 8.80
CA VAL A 305 37.84 -11.86 9.89
C VAL A 305 39.25 -11.36 10.23
N ASN A 306 40.26 -12.24 10.25
CA ASN A 306 41.65 -11.85 10.50
C ASN A 306 42.27 -11.01 9.35
N HIS A 307 41.75 -11.12 8.12
CA HIS A 307 42.18 -10.28 7.00
C HIS A 307 41.48 -8.92 6.96
N LEU A 308 40.29 -8.80 7.54
CA LEU A 308 39.58 -7.54 7.75
C LEU A 308 40.14 -6.79 8.97
N LYS A 309 41.44 -6.48 8.96
CA LYS A 309 41.99 -5.44 9.82
C LYS A 309 41.41 -4.10 9.37
N LEU A 310 40.22 -3.75 9.88
CA LEU A 310 39.62 -2.43 9.76
C LEU A 310 40.62 -1.42 10.33
N LYS A 311 41.41 -0.81 9.44
CA LYS A 311 42.18 0.38 9.78
C LYS A 311 41.17 1.45 10.12
N SER A 312 41.22 1.97 11.35
CA SER A 312 40.49 3.18 11.72
C SER A 312 40.88 4.29 10.73
N ILE A 313 39.97 4.62 9.82
CA ILE A 313 40.12 5.79 8.96
C ILE A 313 39.72 6.99 9.82
N GLU A 314 40.70 7.75 10.29
CA GLU A 314 40.44 9.10 10.78
C GLU A 314 39.89 9.93 9.61
N ILE A 315 38.59 10.22 9.64
CA ILE A 315 37.98 11.18 8.73
C ILE A 315 38.49 12.57 9.12
N LYS A 316 39.62 12.98 8.51
CA LYS A 316 40.11 14.35 8.64
C LYS A 316 39.11 15.27 7.95
N LYS A 317 38.40 16.09 8.74
CA LYS A 317 37.52 17.16 8.24
C LYS A 317 38.28 18.03 7.24
N ARG A 318 37.90 17.94 5.97
CA ARG A 318 37.86 19.04 5.00
C ARG A 318 36.98 18.63 3.83
N VAL A 319 35.69 18.89 3.97
CA VAL A 319 34.79 18.94 2.82
C VAL A 319 35.03 20.30 2.16
N THR A 320 35.71 20.30 1.03
CA THR A 320 35.75 21.48 0.16
C THR A 320 34.41 21.51 -0.57
N VAL A 321 33.51 22.40 -0.15
CA VAL A 321 32.21 22.60 -0.81
C VAL A 321 32.45 23.47 -2.04
N GLU A 322 32.58 22.85 -3.21
CA GLU A 322 32.52 23.57 -4.47
C GLU A 322 31.04 23.70 -4.89
N ARG A 323 30.56 24.94 -5.03
CA ARG A 323 29.13 25.23 -5.21
C ARG A 323 28.74 24.94 -6.67
N ARG A 324 28.09 23.81 -6.92
CA ARG A 324 27.34 23.55 -8.16
C ARG A 324 25.90 23.21 -7.80
N LYS A 325 24.94 23.68 -8.59
CA LYS A 325 23.50 23.38 -8.37
C LYS A 325 23.21 21.87 -8.32
N ASP A 326 24.13 21.04 -8.86
CA ASP A 326 24.00 19.58 -8.93
C ASP A 326 24.90 18.82 -7.94
N SER A 327 25.43 19.48 -6.91
CA SER A 327 26.34 18.85 -5.95
C SER A 327 25.60 18.08 -4.85
N ILE A 328 25.97 16.82 -4.63
CA ILE A 328 25.46 16.00 -3.53
C ILE A 328 26.25 16.33 -2.26
N VAL A 329 25.53 16.65 -1.18
CA VAL A 329 26.08 16.90 0.15
C VAL A 329 25.87 15.67 1.02
N PHE A 330 26.96 15.21 1.65
CA PHE A 330 26.94 14.19 2.68
C PHE A 330 27.05 14.87 4.04
N ALA A 331 26.05 14.67 4.90
CA ALA A 331 26.02 15.22 6.24
C ALA A 331 25.87 14.09 7.26
N THR A 332 26.66 14.11 8.33
CA THR A 332 26.58 13.10 9.38
C THR A 332 26.51 13.78 10.74
N GLY A 333 25.65 13.26 11.61
CA GLY A 333 25.55 13.68 13.00
C GLY A 333 25.48 12.48 13.93
N SER A 334 25.90 12.67 15.17
CA SER A 334 25.86 11.64 16.21
C SER A 334 25.26 12.17 17.50
N GLY A 335 24.56 11.31 18.23
CA GLY A 335 23.97 11.59 19.53
C GLY A 335 24.51 10.64 20.58
N SER A 336 24.83 11.16 21.77
CA SER A 336 25.42 10.37 22.85
C SER A 336 24.39 9.63 23.71
N GLN A 337 24.84 8.72 24.58
CA GLN A 337 24.01 7.99 25.53
C GLN A 337 23.27 8.92 26.50
N GLY A 338 22.06 8.51 26.89
CA GLY A 338 21.09 9.33 27.61
C GLY A 338 19.69 9.16 26.98
N ASP A 339 18.89 10.22 27.01
CA ASP A 339 17.59 10.24 26.31
C ASP A 339 17.79 10.17 24.79
N LEU A 340 17.32 9.08 24.17
CA LEU A 340 17.41 8.85 22.73
C LEU A 340 16.72 9.96 21.91
N VAL A 341 15.68 10.60 22.43
CA VAL A 341 15.03 11.74 21.77
C VAL A 341 16.00 12.92 21.65
N VAL A 342 16.73 13.21 22.73
CA VAL A 342 17.74 14.27 22.75
C VAL A 342 18.90 13.91 21.82
N ALA A 343 19.34 12.66 21.84
CA ALA A 343 20.42 12.16 20.99
C ALA A 343 20.08 12.30 19.48
N VAL A 344 18.86 11.91 19.08
CA VAL A 344 18.39 12.09 17.69
C VAL A 344 18.32 13.57 17.30
N LYS A 345 17.77 14.42 18.18
CA LYS A 345 17.70 15.87 17.92
C LYS A 345 19.09 16.49 17.77
N HIS A 346 20.06 16.04 18.57
CA HIS A 346 21.44 16.49 18.46
C HIS A 346 22.07 16.09 17.11
N ALA A 347 21.96 14.82 16.72
CA ALA A 347 22.45 14.34 15.42
C ALA A 347 21.83 15.11 14.24
N MET A 348 20.52 15.37 14.29
CA MET A 348 19.82 16.17 13.27
C MET A 348 20.26 17.64 13.27
N SER A 349 20.60 18.22 14.42
CA SER A 349 21.16 19.58 14.50
C SER A 349 22.54 19.68 13.85
N GLU A 350 23.39 18.65 13.99
CA GLU A 350 24.68 18.59 13.30
C GLU A 350 24.50 18.51 11.78
N ILE A 351 23.58 17.65 11.32
CA ILE A 351 23.20 17.58 9.90
C ILE A 351 22.71 18.95 9.41
N LYS A 352 21.87 19.64 10.18
CA LYS A 352 21.35 20.96 9.81
C LYS A 352 22.47 21.97 9.57
N LYS A 353 23.50 22.00 10.43
CA LYS A 353 24.67 22.88 10.26
C LYS A 353 25.41 22.61 8.95
N SER A 354 25.57 21.34 8.57
CA SER A 354 26.17 20.94 7.29
C SER A 354 25.32 21.39 6.10
N LEU A 355 24.00 21.21 6.18
CA LEU A 355 23.07 21.67 5.14
C LEU A 355 23.08 23.20 5.01
N ASP A 356 23.07 23.93 6.12
CA ASP A 356 23.14 25.39 6.13
C ASP A 356 24.41 25.92 5.46
N THR A 357 25.54 25.27 5.71
CA THR A 357 26.82 25.59 5.07
C THR A 357 26.73 25.42 3.54
N ALA A 358 25.93 24.46 3.07
CA ALA A 358 25.66 24.22 1.66
C ALA A 358 24.49 25.05 1.09
N GLY A 359 23.76 25.80 1.92
CA GLY A 359 22.54 26.52 1.53
C GLY A 359 21.35 25.61 1.25
N MET A 360 21.29 24.44 1.91
CA MET A 360 20.24 23.43 1.78
C MET A 360 19.35 23.38 3.05
N ALA A 361 18.15 22.84 2.89
CA ALA A 361 17.20 22.55 3.95
C ALA A 361 16.99 21.03 4.12
N PHE A 362 16.29 20.61 5.18
CA PHE A 362 15.93 19.20 5.36
C PHE A 362 15.09 18.65 4.19
N GLY A 363 14.32 19.51 3.51
CA GLY A 363 13.55 19.15 2.32
C GLY A 363 14.41 18.61 1.17
N ASP A 364 15.68 19.00 1.12
CA ASP A 364 16.64 18.62 0.08
C ASP A 364 17.31 17.25 0.34
N ILE A 365 17.09 16.64 1.52
CA ILE A 365 17.59 15.30 1.82
C ILE A 365 16.79 14.28 1.02
N PHE A 366 17.46 13.44 0.23
CA PHE A 366 16.82 12.37 -0.54
C PHE A 366 17.05 10.98 0.05
N TYR A 367 18.08 10.78 0.86
CA TYR A 367 18.36 9.49 1.51
C TYR A 367 18.93 9.67 2.92
N VAL A 368 18.52 8.80 3.84
CA VAL A 368 19.03 8.76 5.22
C VAL A 368 19.44 7.34 5.61
N HIS A 369 20.62 7.22 6.20
CA HIS A 369 21.03 6.04 6.94
C HIS A 369 21.02 6.36 8.44
N MET A 370 20.18 5.66 9.20
CA MET A 370 20.07 5.81 10.65
C MET A 370 20.61 4.56 11.34
N TYR A 371 21.66 4.73 12.13
CA TYR A 371 22.27 3.68 12.92
C TYR A 371 21.88 3.87 14.38
N LEU A 372 21.32 2.84 15.00
CA LEU A 372 21.01 2.82 16.43
C LEU A 372 21.96 1.86 17.14
N ALA A 373 22.35 2.18 18.38
CA ALA A 373 23.08 1.23 19.23
C ALA A 373 22.16 0.11 19.76
N ASP A 374 20.86 0.36 19.84
CA ASP A 374 19.82 -0.57 20.28
C ASP A 374 18.51 -0.27 19.51
N LEU A 375 18.04 -1.22 18.71
CA LEU A 375 16.81 -1.14 17.92
C LEU A 375 15.56 -1.21 18.80
N GLY A 376 15.67 -1.60 20.07
CA GLY A 376 14.62 -1.41 21.08
C GLY A 376 14.15 0.05 21.17
N GLY A 377 15.03 1.00 20.85
CA GLY A 377 14.75 2.44 20.75
C GLY A 377 14.03 2.88 19.46
N PHE A 378 13.73 1.99 18.52
CA PHE A 378 13.23 2.35 17.17
C PHE A 378 12.00 3.27 17.18
N LYS A 379 10.99 2.96 18.01
CA LYS A 379 9.77 3.80 18.11
C LYS A 379 10.09 5.19 18.64
N THR A 380 10.95 5.29 19.66
CA THR A 380 11.39 6.54 20.27
C THR A 380 12.18 7.39 19.27
N ALA A 381 13.14 6.78 18.56
CA ALA A 381 13.92 7.44 17.53
C ALA A 381 13.03 7.95 16.38
N ASN A 382 12.07 7.15 15.92
CA ASN A 382 11.10 7.56 14.90
C ASN A 382 10.24 8.73 15.35
N GLY A 383 9.78 8.75 16.62
CA GLY A 383 9.03 9.86 17.17
C GLY A 383 9.80 11.18 17.13
N ALA A 384 11.09 11.13 17.51
CA ALA A 384 11.98 12.30 17.44
C ALA A 384 12.32 12.70 15.99
N TYR A 385 12.60 11.74 15.12
CA TYR A 385 12.95 11.98 13.72
C TYR A 385 11.80 12.60 12.92
N LYS A 386 10.56 12.17 13.18
CA LYS A 386 9.36 12.65 12.48
C LYS A 386 9.18 14.17 12.57
N THR A 387 9.70 14.82 13.61
CA THR A 387 9.59 16.29 13.77
C THR A 387 10.39 17.08 12.72
N PHE A 388 11.35 16.44 12.05
CA PHE A 388 12.19 17.08 11.01
C PHE A 388 11.63 16.88 9.60
N PHE A 389 10.69 15.95 9.43
CA PHE A 389 10.05 15.64 8.15
C PHE A 389 8.53 15.55 8.34
N PRO A 390 7.84 16.69 8.55
CA PRO A 390 6.39 16.70 8.69
C PRO A 390 5.73 16.30 7.37
N GLY A 391 4.81 15.33 7.42
CA GLY A 391 4.05 14.85 6.26
C GLY A 391 4.59 13.57 5.63
N VAL A 392 4.20 13.33 4.37
CA VAL A 392 4.46 12.08 3.63
C VAL A 392 5.72 12.12 2.76
N ASN A 393 6.41 13.27 2.69
CA ASN A 393 7.57 13.50 1.81
C ASN A 393 8.92 13.31 2.52
N ALA A 394 8.96 12.43 3.52
CA ALA A 394 10.20 12.02 4.18
C ALA A 394 11.12 11.29 3.17
N PRO A 395 12.45 11.43 3.27
CA PRO A 395 13.38 10.71 2.40
C PRO A 395 13.28 9.19 2.58
N SER A 396 13.80 8.47 1.59
CA SER A 396 14.10 7.06 1.75
C SER A 396 15.07 6.84 2.89
N ARG A 397 14.87 5.76 3.64
CA ARG A 397 15.66 5.52 4.85
C ARG A 397 16.00 4.06 5.04
N CYS A 398 17.25 3.79 5.41
CA CYS A 398 17.66 2.54 6.04
C CYS A 398 17.87 2.80 7.54
N CYS A 399 17.29 1.97 8.41
CA CYS A 399 17.51 2.07 9.85
C CYS A 399 17.93 0.70 10.39
N VAL A 400 19.12 0.61 10.97
CA VAL A 400 19.72 -0.65 11.43
C VAL A 400 20.37 -0.48 12.80
N GLU A 401 20.44 -1.58 13.55
CA GLU A 401 21.27 -1.68 14.75
C GLU A 401 22.73 -1.97 14.34
N THR A 402 23.69 -1.31 14.96
CA THR A 402 25.11 -1.62 14.79
C THR A 402 25.96 -1.05 15.92
N LEU A 403 27.22 -1.47 16.00
CA LEU A 403 28.20 -0.88 16.90
C LEU A 403 28.48 0.56 16.48
N LEU A 404 28.33 1.49 17.43
CA LEU A 404 28.59 2.91 17.24
C LEU A 404 29.87 3.35 17.96
N PRO A 405 30.47 4.50 17.57
CA PRO A 405 31.58 5.09 18.32
C PRO A 405 31.25 5.19 19.82
N LYS A 406 32.27 5.01 20.66
CA LYS A 406 32.11 4.96 22.11
C LYS A 406 31.30 6.15 22.63
N GLY A 407 30.20 5.85 23.32
CA GLY A 407 29.31 6.84 23.91
C GLY A 407 28.17 7.30 23.01
N ALA A 408 28.12 6.92 21.72
CA ALA A 408 27.00 7.22 20.83
C ALA A 408 25.84 6.22 21.02
N SER A 409 24.61 6.73 21.07
CA SER A 409 23.36 5.95 21.03
C SER A 409 22.70 5.95 19.66
N VAL A 410 22.99 6.96 18.84
CA VAL A 410 22.51 7.10 17.46
C VAL A 410 23.56 7.79 16.59
N MET A 411 23.64 7.38 15.33
CA MET A 411 24.36 8.08 14.27
C MET A 411 23.48 8.17 13.04
N ILE A 412 23.38 9.35 12.43
CA ILE A 412 22.54 9.59 11.25
C ILE A 412 23.43 10.16 10.15
N SER A 413 23.40 9.52 8.98
CA SER A 413 24.00 10.02 7.75
C SER A 413 22.90 10.40 6.77
N ALA A 414 22.99 11.57 6.17
CA ALA A 414 22.03 12.10 5.23
C ALA A 414 22.74 12.50 3.94
N MET A 415 22.08 12.23 2.81
CA MET A 415 22.48 12.69 1.48
C MET A 415 21.45 13.70 0.99
N ALA A 416 21.91 14.87 0.56
CA ALA A 416 21.06 15.98 0.13
C ALA A 416 21.54 16.60 -1.17
N THR A 417 20.58 17.14 -1.94
CA THR A 417 20.87 17.98 -3.11
C THR A 417 19.64 18.83 -3.46
N ILE A 418 19.86 19.98 -4.10
CA ILE A 418 18.79 20.93 -4.46
C ILE A 418 18.18 20.51 -5.79
N VAL A 419 17.23 19.58 -5.74
CA VAL A 419 16.52 19.05 -6.91
C VAL A 419 15.08 18.71 -6.55
N ASP A 420 14.21 18.71 -7.56
CA ASP A 420 12.88 18.16 -7.38
C ASP A 420 12.98 16.65 -7.17
N ARG A 421 12.48 16.17 -6.03
CA ARG A 421 12.48 14.75 -5.68
C ARG A 421 11.05 14.25 -5.52
N LYS A 422 10.78 13.07 -6.09
CA LYS A 422 9.49 12.40 -5.95
C LYS A 422 9.66 11.21 -5.04
N VAL A 423 8.75 11.03 -4.11
CA VAL A 423 8.80 9.89 -3.19
C VAL A 423 7.68 8.89 -3.47
N LEU A 424 7.95 7.61 -3.20
CA LEU A 424 6.94 6.58 -3.09
C LEU A 424 6.76 6.24 -1.61
N HIS A 425 5.63 6.64 -1.05
CA HIS A 425 5.26 6.36 0.33
C HIS A 425 4.04 5.42 0.38
N ILE A 426 4.25 4.21 0.90
CA ILE A 426 3.23 3.17 1.04
C ILE A 426 2.70 3.23 2.48
N GLN A 427 1.51 3.77 2.70
CA GLN A 427 0.90 3.83 4.05
C GLN A 427 -0.13 2.74 4.27
N SER A 428 -0.87 2.38 3.23
CA SER A 428 -1.88 1.33 3.29
C SER A 428 -1.26 -0.07 3.40
N ILE A 429 -1.91 -0.92 4.20
CA ILE A 429 -1.63 -2.37 4.21
C ILE A 429 -2.18 -2.96 2.92
N SER A 430 -1.36 -3.76 2.24
CA SER A 430 -1.67 -4.31 0.91
C SER A 430 -1.01 -5.67 0.70
N GLU A 431 -1.31 -6.35 -0.42
CA GLU A 431 -0.68 -7.65 -0.74
C GLU A 431 0.63 -7.52 -1.54
N TRP A 432 0.95 -6.34 -2.07
CA TRP A 432 2.05 -6.17 -3.04
C TRP A 432 3.38 -5.74 -2.41
N ALA A 433 3.34 -4.93 -1.35
CA ALA A 433 4.52 -4.44 -0.63
C ALA A 433 4.17 -4.02 0.81
N PRO A 434 5.14 -4.13 1.75
CA PRO A 434 4.90 -3.77 3.14
C PRO A 434 4.73 -2.25 3.29
N ALA A 435 3.75 -1.87 4.11
CA ALA A 435 3.53 -0.49 4.51
C ALA A 435 4.74 0.05 5.32
N CYS A 436 4.96 1.37 5.24
CA CYS A 436 5.96 2.05 6.05
C CYS A 436 5.64 1.90 7.54
N ILE A 437 6.60 1.36 8.30
CA ILE A 437 6.49 1.23 9.76
C ILE A 437 7.12 2.42 10.52
N GLY A 438 7.48 3.48 9.80
CA GLY A 438 8.14 4.66 10.36
C GLY A 438 8.12 5.86 9.41
N PRO A 439 8.69 6.99 9.83
CA PRO A 439 8.71 8.24 9.07
C PRO A 439 9.76 8.21 7.94
N TYR A 440 9.48 7.48 6.86
CA TYR A 440 10.33 7.41 5.66
C TYR A 440 9.47 7.08 4.44
N SER A 441 10.04 7.21 3.24
CA SER A 441 9.42 6.73 2.01
C SER A 441 10.09 5.45 1.53
N GLN A 442 9.37 4.50 0.92
CA GLN A 442 9.99 3.30 0.36
C GLN A 442 11.00 3.61 -0.72
N ALA A 443 10.78 4.66 -1.50
CA ALA A 443 11.74 5.09 -2.50
C ALA A 443 11.71 6.60 -2.72
N THR A 444 12.84 7.14 -3.17
CA THR A 444 13.01 8.54 -3.56
C THR A 444 13.64 8.54 -4.95
N ASN A 445 12.94 9.16 -5.91
CA ASN A 445 13.42 9.36 -7.26
C ASN A 445 13.98 10.78 -7.38
N MET A 446 15.21 10.84 -7.84
CA MET A 446 15.96 12.06 -8.08
C MET A 446 16.57 12.00 -9.49
N HIS A 447 15.95 12.70 -10.45
CA HIS A 447 16.41 12.72 -11.85
C HIS A 447 16.72 11.33 -12.45
N GLY A 448 15.89 10.32 -12.13
CA GLY A 448 16.06 8.95 -12.62
C GLY A 448 16.93 8.06 -11.73
N PHE A 449 17.63 8.62 -10.73
CA PHE A 449 18.29 7.82 -9.69
C PHE A 449 17.29 7.45 -8.59
N LEU A 450 17.09 6.14 -8.39
CA LEU A 450 16.19 5.60 -7.39
C LEU A 450 16.95 5.20 -6.13
N TRP A 451 16.50 5.73 -5.00
CA TRP A 451 17.01 5.39 -3.68
C TRP A 451 15.98 4.58 -2.92
N ASN A 452 16.16 3.27 -2.86
CA ASN A 452 15.28 2.36 -2.15
C ASN A 452 15.59 2.39 -0.64
N ALA A 453 14.55 2.42 0.19
CA ALA A 453 14.66 2.29 1.63
C ALA A 453 15.13 0.88 2.05
N GLY A 454 15.50 0.73 3.31
CA GLY A 454 15.72 -0.60 3.89
C GLY A 454 14.46 -1.45 3.76
N GLN A 455 14.60 -2.66 3.23
CA GLN A 455 13.50 -3.60 3.04
C GLN A 455 13.65 -4.76 3.99
N ILE A 456 12.60 -4.97 4.78
CA ILE A 456 12.55 -5.97 5.84
C ILE A 456 11.63 -7.12 5.43
N ALA A 457 11.83 -8.32 5.98
CA ALA A 457 11.11 -9.53 5.55
C ALA A 457 9.65 -9.62 6.04
N LEU A 458 8.96 -8.49 6.19
CA LEU A 458 7.55 -8.49 6.59
C LEU A 458 6.66 -9.14 5.54
N ASP A 459 5.67 -9.90 5.99
CA ASP A 459 4.53 -10.28 5.19
C ASP A 459 3.67 -9.04 4.87
N PRO A 460 3.58 -8.58 3.61
CA PRO A 460 2.87 -7.34 3.29
C PRO A 460 1.44 -7.23 3.85
N PRO A 461 0.57 -8.24 3.74
CA PRO A 461 -0.81 -8.10 4.19
C PRO A 461 -0.99 -8.16 5.70
N THR A 462 -0.02 -8.69 6.45
CA THR A 462 -0.13 -8.85 7.92
C THR A 462 0.88 -8.00 8.69
N LEU A 463 1.91 -7.49 8.03
CA LEU A 463 3.08 -6.81 8.59
C LEU A 463 3.77 -7.62 9.70
N LYS A 464 3.76 -8.96 9.59
CA LYS A 464 4.44 -9.87 10.51
C LYS A 464 5.70 -10.44 9.88
N MET A 465 6.69 -10.77 10.70
CA MET A 465 7.85 -11.55 10.25
C MET A 465 7.43 -13.00 9.93
N PRO A 466 8.16 -13.72 9.05
CA PRO A 466 7.86 -15.11 8.72
C PRO A 466 8.03 -16.02 9.95
N GLU A 467 7.10 -16.96 10.16
CA GLU A 467 7.11 -17.85 11.35
C GLU A 467 8.30 -18.82 11.37
N SER A 468 8.74 -19.29 10.20
CA SER A 468 9.93 -20.12 10.04
C SER A 468 11.04 -19.34 9.34
N SER A 469 11.72 -18.46 10.07
CA SER A 469 12.83 -17.66 9.56
C SER A 469 14.09 -18.51 9.39
N ASN A 470 14.36 -18.89 8.15
CA ASN A 470 15.75 -19.09 7.75
C ASN A 470 16.18 -17.90 6.88
N LEU A 471 17.47 -17.57 6.96
CA LEU A 471 18.07 -16.40 6.30
C LEU A 471 17.70 -16.32 4.81
N THR A 472 17.60 -17.45 4.11
CA THR A 472 17.25 -17.50 2.69
C THR A 472 15.82 -17.00 2.44
N VAL A 473 14.84 -17.46 3.23
CA VAL A 473 13.43 -17.03 3.10
C VAL A 473 13.30 -15.53 3.35
N GLU A 474 13.96 -15.02 4.40
CA GLU A 474 13.94 -13.60 4.73
C GLU A 474 14.62 -12.77 3.64
N MET A 475 15.80 -13.18 3.17
CA MET A 475 16.54 -12.49 2.12
C MET A 475 15.76 -12.44 0.80
N VAL A 476 15.19 -13.56 0.36
CA VAL A 476 14.36 -13.62 -0.85
C VAL A 476 13.16 -12.68 -0.72
N ARG A 477 12.53 -12.64 0.45
CA ARG A 477 11.40 -11.74 0.71
C ARG A 477 11.83 -10.27 0.68
N CYS A 478 12.95 -9.90 1.30
CA CYS A 478 13.49 -8.54 1.23
C CYS A 478 13.78 -8.11 -0.21
N LEU A 479 14.42 -8.99 -1.00
CA LEU A 479 14.70 -8.72 -2.42
C LEU A 479 13.41 -8.60 -3.25
N ASN A 480 12.40 -9.42 -2.97
CA ASN A 480 11.09 -9.29 -3.62
C ASN A 480 10.43 -7.94 -3.28
N HIS A 481 10.54 -7.45 -2.04
CA HIS A 481 10.05 -6.12 -1.70
C HIS A 481 10.82 -5.03 -2.46
N CYS A 482 12.15 -5.13 -2.53
CA CYS A 482 12.96 -4.21 -3.35
C CYS A 482 12.46 -4.20 -4.80
N GLN A 483 12.28 -5.37 -5.41
CA GLN A 483 11.78 -5.51 -6.77
C GLN A 483 10.38 -4.92 -6.94
N SER A 484 9.45 -5.19 -6.02
CA SER A 484 8.09 -4.64 -6.08
C SER A 484 8.11 -3.12 -6.08
N VAL A 485 8.88 -2.51 -5.17
CA VAL A 485 9.05 -1.05 -5.08
C VAL A 485 9.65 -0.48 -6.37
N LEU A 486 10.70 -1.11 -6.91
CA LEU A 486 11.36 -0.65 -8.14
C LEU A 486 10.46 -0.79 -9.38
N LYS A 487 9.68 -1.86 -9.50
CA LYS A 487 8.77 -2.09 -10.64
C LYS A 487 7.74 -0.99 -10.79
N VAL A 488 7.15 -0.53 -9.68
CA VAL A 488 6.18 0.58 -9.68
C VAL A 488 6.82 1.90 -10.14
N LEU A 489 8.14 2.01 -10.05
CA LEU A 489 8.93 3.15 -10.50
C LEU A 489 9.59 2.92 -11.87
N ASN A 490 9.11 1.93 -12.64
CA ASN A 490 9.63 1.53 -13.95
C ASN A 490 11.12 1.16 -13.93
N SER A 491 11.55 0.42 -12.90
CA SER A 491 12.92 -0.08 -12.75
C SER A 491 12.92 -1.52 -12.19
N GLY A 492 14.10 -2.13 -12.04
CA GLY A 492 14.26 -3.48 -11.50
C GLY A 492 15.58 -3.71 -10.76
N LEU A 493 15.68 -4.85 -10.06
CA LEU A 493 16.90 -5.21 -9.34
C LEU A 493 18.11 -5.35 -10.27
N GLU A 494 17.88 -5.72 -11.53
CA GLU A 494 18.88 -5.82 -12.58
C GLU A 494 19.56 -4.49 -12.93
N GLU A 495 18.95 -3.35 -12.57
CA GLU A 495 19.49 -2.00 -12.77
C GLU A 495 20.18 -1.44 -11.50
N THR A 496 20.36 -2.28 -10.48
CA THR A 496 20.91 -1.85 -9.18
C THR A 496 22.41 -1.55 -9.28
N LEU A 497 22.78 -0.30 -9.00
CA LEU A 497 24.20 0.11 -8.92
C LEU A 497 24.87 -0.36 -7.62
N VAL A 498 24.17 -0.25 -6.50
CA VAL A 498 24.68 -0.59 -5.17
C VAL A 498 23.56 -1.23 -4.35
N CYS A 499 23.85 -2.38 -3.76
CA CYS A 499 22.98 -3.05 -2.80
C CYS A 499 23.76 -3.29 -1.51
N VAL A 500 23.23 -2.80 -0.38
CA VAL A 500 23.81 -3.02 0.94
C VAL A 500 22.90 -3.98 1.69
N VAL A 501 23.43 -5.12 2.08
CA VAL A 501 22.70 -6.15 2.82
C VAL A 501 23.19 -6.18 4.26
N TYR A 502 22.27 -5.97 5.20
CA TYR A 502 22.49 -6.18 6.62
C TYR A 502 21.90 -7.55 6.99
N TRP A 503 22.65 -8.35 7.76
CA TRP A 503 22.15 -9.61 8.30
C TRP A 503 22.57 -9.76 9.75
N SER A 504 21.81 -10.55 10.50
CA SER A 504 22.14 -10.93 11.87
C SER A 504 22.04 -12.45 12.03
N ARG A 505 22.85 -13.03 12.89
CA ARG A 505 22.72 -14.44 13.32
C ARG A 505 22.21 -14.46 14.76
N PRO A 506 21.33 -15.39 15.16
CA PRO A 506 21.15 -15.71 16.57
C PRO A 506 22.52 -16.18 17.10
N CYS A 507 23.15 -15.37 17.95
CA CYS A 507 24.55 -15.60 18.31
C CYS A 507 24.69 -16.82 19.24
N LEU A 508 25.70 -17.65 18.97
CA LEU A 508 26.45 -18.36 20.02
C LEU A 508 26.86 -17.33 21.11
N PRO A 509 26.96 -17.74 22.39
CA PRO A 509 27.19 -16.82 23.51
C PRO A 509 28.36 -15.86 23.23
N ILE A 510 28.12 -14.58 23.50
CA ILE A 510 29.01 -13.45 23.19
C ILE A 510 30.33 -13.59 23.95
N GLY A 511 31.43 -13.77 23.21
CA GLY A 511 32.68 -13.04 23.46
C GLY A 511 32.62 -11.69 22.73
N GLU A 512 33.40 -10.70 23.17
CA GLU A 512 33.35 -9.23 22.94
C GLU A 512 33.16 -8.67 21.49
N GLU A 513 32.79 -9.45 20.48
CA GLU A 513 32.62 -9.01 19.08
C GLU A 513 31.32 -9.52 18.43
N GLY A 514 30.18 -9.46 19.14
CA GLY A 514 28.89 -9.94 18.63
C GLY A 514 27.87 -8.83 18.33
N VAL A 515 27.48 -8.67 17.06
CA VAL A 515 26.38 -7.81 16.58
C VAL A 515 25.00 -8.47 16.87
N ARG A 516 23.99 -7.67 17.28
CA ARG A 516 22.54 -7.99 17.29
C ARG A 516 21.81 -7.08 16.26
N GLN A 517 21.15 -7.67 15.24
CA GLN A 517 19.68 -7.79 14.94
C GLN A 517 19.00 -6.47 14.50
N VAL A 518 18.24 -6.29 13.39
CA VAL A 518 17.35 -7.10 12.52
C VAL A 518 17.34 -6.48 11.08
N PHE A 519 16.92 -7.24 10.06
CA PHE A 519 16.76 -6.85 8.64
C PHE A 519 16.06 -5.51 8.41
#